data_AF-A0AAV9EFD6-F1
#
_entry.id   AF-A0AAV9EFD6-F1
#
_cell.length_a   1.000
_cell.length_b   1.000
_cell.length_c   1.000
_cell.angle_alpha   90.00
_cell.angle_beta   90.00
_cell.angle_gamma   90.00
#
_symmetry.space_group_name_H-M   'P 1'
#
loop_
_entity.id
_entity.type
_entity.pdbx_description
1 polymer ?
#
loop_
_entity_poly.entity_id
_entity_poly.type
_entity_poly.pdbx_seq_one_letter_code
_entity_poly.pdbx_strand_id
1 'polypeptide(L)'
;MEEESCNGRDDMVIDGHELVQQQVNTILKGFNPDHLKVYYGNLFPHAHIFKWMSYGNDGRHPGCDPSYFGRRELSFTLENDIYLRFQSFNSATELEHAIREKCPFKIDIGPMYRCMTFKKTICLLGGDNVFTPMERELIFDIDMSDYDDVRYCCSGADVCLDGWLLMTVAIKVMDRALRDNFGFDHILWVYSGRRGVHCWAD
;
A
#
# COMPACT_ATOMS: atom_id res chain seq x y z
N MET A 1 30.58 74.20 -3.22
CA MET A 1 29.15 73.97 -2.95
C MET A 1 28.71 72.98 -4.01
N GLU A 2 28.93 71.68 -3.80
CA GLU A 2 28.03 70.76 -3.04
C GLU A 2 26.66 70.71 -3.73
N GLU A 3 26.08 69.58 -4.15
CA GLU A 3 26.20 68.18 -3.73
C GLU A 3 25.61 67.23 -4.81
N GLU A 4 25.99 65.95 -4.75
CA GLU A 4 25.52 64.81 -5.56
C GLU A 4 24.09 64.35 -5.21
N SER A 5 23.46 63.58 -6.11
CA SER A 5 22.66 62.39 -5.73
C SER A 5 22.32 61.53 -6.95
N CYS A 6 23.05 60.42 -7.08
CA CYS A 6 22.75 59.29 -7.96
C CYS A 6 21.76 58.35 -7.24
N ASN A 7 20.75 57.80 -7.93
CA ASN A 7 19.96 56.68 -7.41
C ASN A 7 19.48 55.79 -8.57
N GLY A 8 20.34 54.85 -8.97
CA GLY A 8 19.90 53.62 -9.62
C GLY A 8 19.33 52.68 -8.58
N ARG A 9 18.09 52.23 -8.78
CA ARG A 9 17.53 51.09 -8.07
C ARG A 9 17.47 49.94 -9.06
N ASP A 10 18.44 49.05 -8.97
CA ASP A 10 18.36 47.71 -9.53
C ASP A 10 17.35 46.92 -8.69
N ASP A 11 16.23 46.57 -9.32
CA ASP A 11 15.26 45.64 -8.74
C ASP A 11 15.88 44.23 -8.75
N MET A 12 16.39 43.81 -7.59
CA MET A 12 16.88 42.46 -7.34
C MET A 12 15.70 41.47 -7.32
N VAL A 13 15.39 40.88 -8.48
CA VAL A 13 14.45 39.76 -8.58
C VAL A 13 15.10 38.52 -7.94
N ILE A 14 14.44 37.96 -6.92
CA ILE A 14 14.90 36.75 -6.22
C ILE A 14 14.48 35.52 -7.03
N ASP A 15 15.37 35.01 -7.88
CA ASP A 15 15.21 33.81 -8.74
C ASP A 15 14.81 32.51 -8.00
N GLY A 16 14.84 32.50 -6.67
CA GLY A 16 14.56 31.33 -5.85
C GLY A 16 13.07 30.94 -5.79
N HIS A 17 12.14 31.88 -5.93
CA HIS A 17 10.71 31.58 -5.77
C HIS A 17 10.10 30.92 -7.01
N GLU A 18 10.56 31.28 -8.22
CA GLU A 18 10.13 30.65 -9.47
C GLU A 18 10.65 29.22 -9.60
N LEU A 19 11.88 28.94 -9.16
CA LEU A 19 12.45 27.58 -9.19
C LEU A 19 11.73 26.64 -8.21
N VAL A 20 11.37 27.12 -7.02
CA VAL A 20 10.56 26.35 -6.05
C VAL A 20 9.14 26.17 -6.58
N GLN A 21 8.53 27.19 -7.18
CA GLN A 21 7.20 27.06 -7.78
C GLN A 21 7.21 26.12 -8.99
N GLN A 22 8.27 26.12 -9.81
CA GLN A 22 8.47 25.19 -10.91
C GLN A 22 8.75 23.76 -10.40
N GLN A 23 9.50 23.58 -9.31
CA GLN A 23 9.69 22.27 -8.67
C GLN A 23 8.38 21.73 -8.10
N VAL A 24 7.61 22.55 -7.39
CA VAL A 24 6.27 22.20 -6.87
C VAL A 24 5.30 21.89 -8.01
N ASN A 25 5.32 22.69 -9.09
CA ASN A 25 4.53 22.43 -10.29
C ASN A 25 5.00 21.20 -11.08
N THR A 26 6.26 20.79 -10.93
CA THR A 26 6.81 19.56 -11.54
C THR A 26 6.45 18.34 -10.70
N ILE A 27 6.39 18.45 -9.37
CA ILE A 27 5.83 17.42 -8.49
C ILE A 27 4.32 17.24 -8.75
N LEU A 28 3.62 18.32 -9.15
CA LEU A 28 2.22 18.30 -9.58
C LEU A 28 1.99 17.75 -11.00
N LYS A 29 3.04 17.46 -11.78
CA LYS A 29 2.88 16.68 -13.01
C LYS A 29 2.60 15.24 -12.64
N GLY A 30 1.56 14.70 -13.26
CA GLY A 30 0.97 13.39 -12.96
C GLY A 30 1.97 12.26 -12.77
N PHE A 31 1.46 11.20 -12.14
CA PHE A 31 2.19 9.96 -11.87
C PHE A 31 3.09 9.54 -13.04
N ASN A 32 4.40 9.44 -12.79
CA ASN A 32 5.38 8.93 -13.76
C ASN A 32 5.66 7.45 -13.48
N PRO A 33 5.33 6.52 -14.40
CA PRO A 33 5.62 5.10 -14.25
C PRO A 33 7.09 4.77 -14.00
N ASP A 34 8.03 5.61 -14.45
CA ASP A 34 9.46 5.38 -14.20
C ASP A 34 9.83 5.53 -12.72
N HIS A 35 9.06 6.28 -11.93
CA HIS A 35 9.26 6.35 -10.48
C HIS A 35 8.95 5.00 -9.80
N LEU A 36 8.02 4.20 -10.34
CA LEU A 36 7.78 2.85 -9.80
C LEU A 36 8.97 1.94 -10.00
N LYS A 37 9.66 2.02 -11.15
CA LYS A 37 10.87 1.22 -11.39
C LYS A 37 11.95 1.52 -10.35
N VAL A 38 12.13 2.80 -10.02
CA VAL A 38 13.07 3.23 -8.97
C VAL A 38 12.61 2.78 -7.59
N TYR A 39 11.32 2.92 -7.29
CA TYR A 39 10.73 2.51 -6.02
C TYR A 39 10.87 1.00 -5.78
N TYR A 40 10.46 0.17 -6.75
CA TYR A 40 10.65 -1.28 -6.69
C TYR A 40 12.12 -1.72 -6.83
N GLY A 41 12.99 -0.88 -7.40
CA GLY A 41 14.42 -1.18 -7.44
C GLY A 41 15.13 -0.97 -6.10
N ASN A 42 14.71 0.02 -5.32
CA ASN A 42 15.54 0.55 -4.23
C ASN A 42 14.83 0.73 -2.87
N LEU A 43 13.50 0.87 -2.86
CA LEU A 43 12.76 1.31 -1.67
C LEU A 43 11.71 0.30 -1.20
N PHE A 44 11.06 -0.41 -2.12
CA PHE A 44 10.03 -1.37 -1.76
C PHE A 44 10.64 -2.52 -0.92
N PRO A 45 10.07 -2.81 0.27
CA PRO A 45 10.71 -3.70 1.23
C PRO A 45 10.39 -5.18 0.95
N HIS A 46 10.83 -5.71 -0.21
CA HIS A 46 10.54 -7.08 -0.69
C HIS A 46 10.75 -8.15 0.38
N ALA A 47 11.91 -8.14 1.04
CA ALA A 47 12.25 -9.12 2.07
C ALA A 47 11.31 -9.05 3.29
N HIS A 48 10.88 -7.84 3.69
CA HIS A 48 9.96 -7.67 4.82
C HIS A 48 8.55 -8.09 4.45
N ILE A 49 8.06 -7.76 3.26
CA ILE A 49 6.75 -8.24 2.77
C ILE A 49 6.73 -9.76 2.71
N PHE A 50 7.77 -10.38 2.13
CA PHE A 50 7.89 -11.83 2.08
C PHE A 50 7.91 -12.43 3.48
N LYS A 51 8.72 -11.89 4.40
CA LYS A 51 8.81 -12.36 5.79
C LYS A 51 7.46 -12.24 6.52
N TRP A 52 6.80 -11.08 6.42
CA TRP A 52 5.50 -10.83 7.05
C TRP A 52 4.45 -11.83 6.55
N MET A 53 4.29 -11.94 5.23
CA MET A 53 3.31 -12.82 4.60
C MET A 53 3.64 -14.32 4.71
N SER A 54 4.84 -14.65 5.16
CA SER A 54 5.25 -16.00 5.52
C SER A 54 5.13 -16.27 7.02
N TYR A 55 4.55 -15.36 7.81
CA TYR A 55 4.52 -15.43 9.28
C TYR A 55 5.92 -15.71 9.88
N GLY A 56 6.96 -15.15 9.26
CA GLY A 56 8.37 -15.41 9.57
C GLY A 56 8.87 -16.83 9.25
N ASN A 57 7.97 -17.79 9.03
CA ASN A 57 8.25 -19.22 8.91
C ASN A 57 9.14 -19.76 10.03
N ASP A 58 8.89 -19.28 11.26
CA ASP A 58 9.66 -19.60 12.46
C ASP A 58 9.02 -20.69 13.33
N GLY A 59 7.93 -21.29 12.86
CA GLY A 59 7.19 -22.36 13.54
C GLY A 59 6.17 -21.88 14.57
N ARG A 60 5.96 -20.55 14.74
CA ARG A 60 4.95 -20.02 15.67
C ARG A 60 3.53 -20.07 15.11
N HIS A 61 3.36 -19.87 13.80
CA HIS A 61 2.05 -19.97 13.15
C HIS A 61 1.69 -21.44 12.87
N PRO A 62 0.57 -21.96 13.41
CA PRO A 62 0.15 -23.36 13.27
C PRO A 62 -0.35 -23.64 11.84
N GLY A 63 0.57 -23.85 10.92
CA GLY A 63 0.27 -24.03 9.49
C GLY A 63 1.39 -23.54 8.58
N CYS A 64 2.37 -22.81 9.12
CA CYS A 64 3.49 -22.33 8.35
C CYS A 64 4.51 -23.44 8.09
N ASP A 65 4.66 -23.78 6.80
CA ASP A 65 5.67 -24.67 6.26
C ASP A 65 6.50 -23.92 5.19
N PRO A 66 7.61 -24.47 4.67
CA PRO A 66 8.43 -23.83 3.63
C PRO A 66 7.70 -23.42 2.35
N SER A 67 6.55 -24.05 2.05
CA SER A 67 5.71 -23.75 0.90
C SER A 67 4.53 -22.83 1.24
N TYR A 68 4.43 -22.31 2.48
CA TYR A 68 3.35 -21.43 2.91
C TYR A 68 3.20 -20.25 1.96
N PHE A 69 4.22 -19.39 1.80
CA PHE A 69 4.10 -18.25 0.88
C PHE A 69 3.81 -18.64 -0.57
N GLY A 70 4.23 -19.83 -1.02
CA GLY A 70 3.92 -20.37 -2.35
C GLY A 70 2.43 -20.64 -2.61
N ARG A 71 1.58 -20.66 -1.57
CA ARG A 71 0.12 -20.79 -1.71
C ARG A 71 -0.62 -19.46 -1.47
N ARG A 72 0.10 -18.37 -1.19
CA ARG A 72 -0.43 -17.01 -1.06
C ARG A 72 -0.77 -16.46 -2.44
N GLU A 73 -2.01 -16.02 -2.65
CA GLU A 73 -2.33 -15.20 -3.82
C GLU A 73 -1.86 -13.76 -3.64
N LEU A 74 -1.16 -13.25 -4.65
CA LEU A 74 -1.02 -11.85 -4.96
C LEU A 74 -1.69 -11.53 -6.29
N SER A 75 -2.17 -10.30 -6.44
CA SER A 75 -2.63 -9.75 -7.70
C SER A 75 -1.87 -8.49 -8.05
N PHE A 76 -1.62 -8.31 -9.34
CA PHE A 76 -0.95 -7.15 -9.90
C PHE A 76 -1.90 -6.42 -10.85
N THR A 77 -2.09 -5.13 -10.62
CA THR A 77 -2.73 -4.24 -11.60
C THR A 77 -1.63 -3.57 -12.40
N LEU A 78 -1.58 -3.81 -13.70
CA LEU A 78 -0.60 -3.22 -14.62
C LEU A 78 -1.17 -1.96 -15.29
N GLU A 79 -0.45 -1.43 -16.27
CA GLU A 79 -0.93 -0.36 -17.13
C GLU A 79 -2.24 -0.76 -17.83
N ASN A 80 -3.10 0.22 -18.10
CA ASN A 80 -4.44 0.03 -18.67
C ASN A 80 -5.37 -0.86 -17.81
N ASP A 81 -5.16 -0.86 -16.49
CA ASP A 81 -5.95 -1.63 -15.51
C ASP A 81 -5.99 -3.14 -15.81
N ILE A 82 -4.96 -3.67 -16.47
CA ILE A 82 -4.84 -5.11 -16.71
C ILE A 82 -4.60 -5.81 -15.36
N TYR A 83 -5.54 -6.68 -14.99
CA TYR A 83 -5.54 -7.35 -13.70
C TYR A 83 -5.01 -8.78 -13.79
N LEU A 84 -3.84 -9.03 -13.20
CA LEU A 84 -3.20 -10.34 -13.14
C LEU A 84 -3.42 -10.97 -11.76
N ARG A 85 -4.29 -11.97 -11.69
CA ARG A 85 -4.59 -12.71 -10.45
C ARG A 85 -3.73 -13.97 -10.27
N PHE A 86 -3.85 -14.59 -9.10
CA PHE A 86 -3.27 -15.89 -8.78
C PHE A 86 -1.75 -15.94 -8.97
N GLN A 87 -1.07 -14.82 -8.74
CA GLN A 87 0.39 -14.78 -8.66
C GLN A 87 0.82 -15.34 -7.31
N SER A 88 1.91 -16.10 -7.29
CA SER A 88 2.51 -16.66 -6.07
C SER A 88 3.98 -16.93 -6.31
N PHE A 89 4.77 -16.90 -5.25
CA PHE A 89 6.22 -17.03 -5.30
C PHE A 89 6.70 -17.93 -4.17
N ASN A 90 7.84 -18.59 -4.34
CA ASN A 90 8.41 -19.45 -3.31
C ASN A 90 9.55 -18.78 -2.52
N SER A 91 10.05 -17.64 -2.99
CA SER A 91 11.14 -16.92 -2.34
C SER A 91 11.00 -15.40 -2.47
N ALA A 92 11.68 -14.68 -1.57
CA ALA A 92 11.75 -13.21 -1.63
C ALA A 92 12.39 -12.73 -2.95
N THR A 93 13.36 -13.48 -3.47
CA THR A 93 14.03 -13.18 -4.75
C THR A 93 13.08 -13.35 -5.94
N GLU A 94 12.25 -14.40 -5.95
CA GLU A 94 11.23 -14.59 -7.00
C GLU A 94 10.18 -13.47 -6.96
N LEU A 95 9.72 -13.09 -5.76
CA LEU A 95 8.80 -11.98 -5.56
C LEU A 95 9.40 -10.66 -6.08
N GLU A 96 10.65 -10.37 -5.69
CA GLU A 96 11.36 -9.17 -6.13
C GLU A 96 11.53 -9.13 -7.64
N HIS A 97 11.99 -10.23 -8.25
CA HIS A 97 12.13 -10.30 -9.70
C HIS A 97 10.81 -10.01 -10.41
N ALA A 98 9.72 -10.65 -9.97
CA ALA A 98 8.41 -10.49 -10.60
C ALA A 98 7.84 -9.07 -10.44
N ILE A 99 8.01 -8.43 -9.27
CA ILE A 99 7.56 -7.05 -9.05
C ILE A 99 8.36 -6.08 -9.91
N ARG A 100 9.69 -6.25 -9.98
CA ARG A 100 10.56 -5.39 -10.81
C ARG A 100 10.31 -5.56 -12.29
N GLU A 101 10.09 -6.79 -12.75
CA GLU A 101 9.82 -7.11 -14.15
C GLU A 101 8.45 -6.57 -14.60
N LYS A 102 7.39 -6.83 -13.82
CA LYS A 102 6.02 -6.43 -14.18
C LYS A 102 5.70 -4.98 -13.84
N CYS A 103 6.43 -4.39 -12.89
CA CYS A 103 6.29 -3.02 -12.42
C CYS A 103 4.81 -2.60 -12.17
N PRO A 104 4.08 -3.30 -11.27
CA PRO A 104 2.64 -3.11 -11.11
C PRO A 104 2.30 -1.75 -10.49
N PHE A 105 1.18 -1.16 -10.92
CA PHE A 105 0.60 0.06 -10.34
C PHE A 105 -0.07 -0.21 -8.99
N LYS A 106 -0.65 -1.40 -8.82
CA LYS A 106 -1.25 -1.85 -7.56
C LYS A 106 -0.89 -3.30 -7.30
N ILE A 107 -0.70 -3.61 -6.03
CA ILE A 107 -0.48 -4.98 -5.54
C ILE A 107 -1.55 -5.24 -4.49
N ASP A 108 -2.37 -6.28 -4.70
CA ASP A 108 -3.30 -6.75 -3.67
C ASP A 108 -2.85 -8.12 -3.14
N ILE A 109 -3.12 -8.33 -1.85
CA ILE A 109 -2.80 -9.55 -1.13
C ILE A 109 -4.10 -10.30 -0.87
N GLY A 110 -4.18 -11.51 -1.41
CA GLY A 110 -5.39 -12.34 -1.41
C GLY A 110 -5.52 -13.25 -0.19
N PRO A 111 -6.05 -14.47 -0.35
CA PRO A 111 -5.98 -15.54 0.64
C PRO A 111 -4.86 -16.57 0.37
N MET A 112 -4.62 -17.42 1.36
CA MET A 112 -3.79 -18.62 1.30
C MET A 112 -4.64 -19.73 0.73
N TYR A 113 -4.21 -20.40 -0.32
CA TYR A 113 -4.89 -21.56 -0.87
C TYR A 113 -4.33 -22.86 -0.30
N ARG A 114 -5.11 -23.94 -0.43
CA ARG A 114 -4.64 -25.30 -0.10
C ARG A 114 -3.54 -25.80 -1.06
N CYS A 115 -3.62 -25.40 -2.34
CA CYS A 115 -2.64 -25.73 -3.38
C CYS A 115 -1.96 -24.44 -3.87
N MET A 116 -0.72 -24.56 -4.36
CA MET A 116 -0.01 -23.46 -5.02
C MET A 116 -0.84 -22.87 -6.18
N THR A 117 -1.00 -21.55 -6.18
CA THR A 117 -1.85 -20.82 -7.13
C THR A 117 -1.39 -20.93 -8.58
N PHE A 118 -0.09 -21.05 -8.84
CA PHE A 118 0.41 -21.26 -10.21
C PHE A 118 0.05 -22.65 -10.79
N LYS A 119 -0.31 -23.62 -9.95
CA LYS A 119 -0.82 -24.94 -10.35
C LYS A 119 -2.35 -24.99 -10.38
N LYS A 120 -3.04 -23.84 -10.36
CA LYS A 120 -4.51 -23.76 -10.33
C LYS A 120 -5.17 -24.70 -11.33
N THR A 121 -4.74 -24.71 -12.60
CA THR A 121 -5.32 -25.59 -13.63
C THR A 121 -5.19 -27.07 -13.28
N ILE A 122 -4.03 -27.51 -12.78
CA ILE A 122 -3.79 -28.91 -12.38
C ILE A 122 -4.60 -29.25 -11.12
N CYS A 123 -4.66 -28.33 -10.16
CA CYS A 123 -5.41 -28.52 -8.92
C CYS A 123 -6.93 -28.55 -9.15
N LEU A 124 -7.45 -27.83 -10.16
CA LEU A 124 -8.86 -27.92 -10.56
C LEU A 124 -9.19 -29.24 -11.31
N LEU A 125 -8.22 -29.82 -12.03
CA LEU A 125 -8.39 -31.08 -12.76
C LEU A 125 -8.27 -32.33 -11.86
N GLY A 126 -7.73 -32.19 -10.64
CA GLY A 126 -7.45 -33.29 -9.72
C GLY A 126 -8.63 -33.79 -8.87
N GLY A 127 -9.84 -33.25 -9.06
CA GLY A 127 -11.03 -33.59 -8.26
C GLY A 127 -11.38 -32.56 -7.17
N ASP A 128 -12.55 -32.73 -6.53
CA ASP A 128 -13.27 -31.72 -5.74
C ASP A 128 -12.44 -30.89 -4.74
N ASN A 129 -12.63 -29.57 -4.77
CA ASN A 129 -12.25 -28.58 -3.74
C ASN A 129 -10.75 -28.45 -3.38
N VAL A 130 -9.83 -28.77 -4.29
CA VAL A 130 -8.38 -28.58 -4.05
C VAL A 130 -7.95 -27.11 -4.09
N PHE A 131 -8.63 -26.26 -4.88
CA PHE A 131 -8.32 -24.83 -5.00
C PHE A 131 -9.27 -23.97 -4.17
N THR A 132 -9.16 -24.11 -2.84
CA THR A 132 -10.02 -23.42 -1.87
C THR A 132 -9.17 -22.49 -1.00
N PRO A 133 -9.61 -21.26 -0.71
CA PRO A 133 -8.97 -20.39 0.26
C PRO A 133 -9.10 -21.00 1.66
N MET A 134 -7.98 -21.10 2.37
CA MET A 134 -7.85 -21.70 3.69
C MET A 134 -7.74 -20.64 4.77
N GLU A 135 -6.88 -19.64 4.57
CA GLU A 135 -6.53 -18.64 5.57
C GLU A 135 -6.35 -17.27 4.93
N ARG A 136 -6.66 -16.23 5.70
CA ARG A 136 -6.38 -14.83 5.38
C ARG A 136 -6.43 -14.05 6.68
N GLU A 137 -5.61 -13.02 6.76
CA GLU A 137 -5.64 -12.03 7.82
C GLU A 137 -7.05 -11.42 7.92
N LEU A 138 -7.49 -11.09 9.13
CA LEU A 138 -8.72 -10.34 9.32
C LEU A 138 -8.45 -8.88 8.93
N ILE A 139 -9.20 -8.39 7.94
CA ILE A 139 -8.96 -7.06 7.36
C ILE A 139 -10.18 -6.16 7.54
N PHE A 140 -9.93 -4.93 7.98
CA PHE A 140 -10.91 -3.85 7.98
C PHE A 140 -10.44 -2.74 7.05
N ASP A 141 -11.34 -2.20 6.24
CA ASP A 141 -11.11 -1.05 5.37
C ASP A 141 -12.06 0.06 5.82
N ILE A 142 -11.50 1.19 6.27
CA ILE A 142 -12.25 2.34 6.74
C ILE A 142 -11.93 3.50 5.80
N ASP A 143 -12.93 3.92 5.02
CA ASP A 143 -12.81 5.03 4.08
C ASP A 143 -13.55 6.27 4.61
N MET A 144 -12.96 7.45 4.40
CA MET A 144 -13.55 8.72 4.80
C MET A 144 -14.89 9.03 4.13
N SER A 145 -15.17 8.53 2.91
CA SER A 145 -16.47 8.82 2.26
C SER A 145 -17.66 8.21 3.00
N ASP A 146 -17.45 7.21 3.85
CA ASP A 146 -18.53 6.63 4.66
C ASP A 146 -19.01 7.61 5.76
N TYR A 147 -18.29 8.72 5.96
CA TYR A 147 -18.62 9.78 6.92
C TYR A 147 -19.14 11.06 6.25
N ASP A 148 -19.44 11.04 4.94
CA ASP A 148 -19.89 12.21 4.19
C ASP A 148 -21.16 12.87 4.75
N ASP A 149 -22.02 12.11 5.42
CA ASP A 149 -23.25 12.58 6.05
C ASP A 149 -23.04 13.26 7.42
N VAL A 150 -21.89 13.01 8.07
CA VAL A 150 -21.58 13.52 9.41
C VAL A 150 -20.40 14.48 9.46
N ARG A 151 -19.62 14.61 8.38
CA ARG A 151 -18.48 15.54 8.30
C ARG A 151 -18.86 16.82 7.54
N TYR A 152 -18.44 17.96 8.06
CA TYR A 152 -18.76 19.29 7.49
C TYR A 152 -17.56 20.00 6.85
N CYS A 153 -16.35 19.47 7.01
CA CYS A 153 -15.10 20.11 6.58
C CYS A 153 -14.71 19.80 5.12
N CYS A 154 -15.16 18.68 4.57
CA CYS A 154 -14.90 18.24 3.19
C CYS A 154 -15.90 17.14 2.78
N SER A 155 -15.97 16.78 1.51
CA SER A 155 -16.93 15.79 0.98
C SER A 155 -16.30 14.84 -0.05
N GLY A 156 -16.90 13.67 -0.25
CA GLY A 156 -16.46 12.71 -1.27
C GLY A 156 -15.03 12.25 -1.05
N ALA A 157 -14.14 12.57 -1.98
CA ALA A 157 -12.76 12.09 -1.95
C ALA A 157 -11.76 13.04 -1.27
N ASP A 158 -12.21 14.20 -0.81
CA ASP A 158 -11.36 15.21 -0.19
C ASP A 158 -11.11 14.91 1.29
N VAL A 159 -9.88 15.17 1.74
CA VAL A 159 -9.44 14.98 3.12
C VAL A 159 -8.74 16.23 3.64
N CYS A 160 -8.95 16.54 4.91
CA CYS A 160 -8.27 17.60 5.64
C CYS A 160 -7.93 17.11 7.05
N LEU A 161 -7.16 17.92 7.80
CA LEU A 161 -6.73 17.57 9.16
C LEU A 161 -7.92 17.37 10.11
N ASP A 162 -8.97 18.17 9.98
CA ASP A 162 -10.19 18.03 10.81
C ASP A 162 -10.92 16.73 10.51
N GLY A 163 -11.11 16.40 9.23
CA GLY A 163 -11.71 15.14 8.81
C GLY A 163 -10.90 13.93 9.25
N TRP A 164 -9.56 14.03 9.23
CA TRP A 164 -8.66 12.94 9.63
C TRP A 164 -8.78 12.53 11.11
N LEU A 165 -9.37 13.38 11.96
CA LEU A 165 -9.72 13.00 13.33
C LEU A 165 -10.68 11.80 13.36
N LEU A 166 -11.55 11.63 12.36
CA LEU A 166 -12.43 10.47 12.24
C LEU A 166 -11.63 9.17 12.09
N MET A 167 -10.59 9.14 11.24
CA MET A 167 -9.71 7.98 11.10
C MET A 167 -8.95 7.72 12.41
N THR A 168 -8.49 8.77 13.09
CA THR A 168 -7.80 8.66 14.38
C THR A 168 -8.69 8.01 15.44
N VAL A 169 -9.96 8.41 15.51
CA VAL A 169 -10.94 7.82 16.44
C VAL A 169 -11.25 6.37 16.04
N ALA A 170 -11.47 6.11 14.75
CA ALA A 170 -11.76 4.78 14.24
C ALA A 170 -10.64 3.78 14.60
N ILE A 171 -9.37 4.15 14.39
CA ILE A 171 -8.22 3.34 14.80
C ILE A 171 -8.26 3.05 16.31
N LYS A 172 -8.44 4.06 17.15
CA LYS A 172 -8.44 3.88 18.62
C LYS A 172 -9.55 2.97 19.11
N VAL A 173 -10.76 3.11 18.56
CA VAL A 173 -11.91 2.30 18.94
C VAL A 173 -11.72 0.86 18.49
N MET A 174 -11.33 0.66 17.23
CA MET A 174 -11.15 -0.66 16.65
C MET A 174 -9.96 -1.40 17.27
N ASP A 175 -8.80 -0.74 17.41
CA ASP A 175 -7.60 -1.35 18.02
C ASP A 175 -7.88 -1.82 19.45
N ARG A 176 -8.58 -0.99 20.24
CA ARG A 176 -9.01 -1.37 21.58
C ARG A 176 -9.94 -2.59 21.56
N ALA A 177 -10.96 -2.60 20.71
CA ALA A 177 -11.87 -3.74 20.62
C ALA A 177 -11.15 -5.02 20.20
N LEU A 178 -10.27 -4.95 19.19
CA LEU A 178 -9.50 -6.09 18.71
C LEU A 178 -8.59 -6.68 19.80
N ARG A 179 -7.98 -5.83 20.64
CA ARG A 179 -7.13 -6.28 21.76
C ARG A 179 -7.95 -6.75 22.95
N ASP A 180 -8.79 -5.88 23.51
CA ASP A 180 -9.46 -6.09 24.79
C ASP A 180 -10.57 -7.16 24.70
N ASN A 181 -11.28 -7.23 23.56
CA ASN A 181 -12.44 -8.10 23.42
C ASN A 181 -12.13 -9.39 22.64
N PHE A 182 -11.26 -9.32 21.63
CA PHE A 182 -10.95 -10.46 20.77
C PHE A 182 -9.56 -11.08 21.06
N GLY A 183 -8.70 -10.38 21.79
CA GLY A 183 -7.38 -10.90 22.17
C GLY A 183 -6.36 -10.91 21.04
N PHE A 184 -6.50 -10.08 20.01
CA PHE A 184 -5.50 -9.95 18.95
C PHE A 184 -4.25 -9.24 19.46
N ASP A 185 -3.09 -9.89 19.32
CA ASP A 185 -1.80 -9.32 19.68
C ASP A 185 -1.16 -8.59 18.50
N HIS A 186 -1.30 -9.16 17.30
CA HIS A 186 -0.71 -8.67 16.07
C HIS A 186 -1.71 -7.84 15.27
N ILE A 187 -1.50 -6.53 15.22
CA ILE A 187 -2.37 -5.58 14.53
C ILE A 187 -1.50 -4.57 13.78
N LEU A 188 -1.70 -4.46 12.48
CA LEU A 188 -1.02 -3.50 11.60
C LEU A 188 -2.06 -2.56 10.96
N TRP A 189 -1.92 -1.27 11.25
CA TRP A 189 -2.66 -0.20 10.59
C TRP A 189 -1.84 0.41 9.46
N VAL A 190 -2.43 0.53 8.28
CA VAL A 190 -1.78 1.03 7.06
C VAL A 190 -2.63 2.14 6.45
N TYR A 191 -2.01 3.24 6.06
CA TYR A 191 -2.68 4.29 5.29
C TYR A 191 -3.03 3.78 3.88
N SER A 192 -4.26 4.04 3.40
CA SER A 192 -4.72 3.54 2.09
C SER A 192 -4.06 4.21 0.89
N GLY A 193 -3.27 5.27 1.12
CA GLY A 193 -2.64 6.08 0.07
C GLY A 193 -3.45 7.31 -0.32
N ARG A 194 -4.71 7.45 0.16
CA ARG A 194 -5.54 8.63 -0.14
C ARG A 194 -6.38 9.15 1.03
N ARG A 195 -7.32 8.35 1.53
CA ARG A 195 -8.39 8.87 2.39
C ARG A 195 -8.96 7.87 3.39
N GLY A 196 -8.20 6.83 3.68
CA GLY A 196 -8.66 5.77 4.57
C GLY A 196 -7.50 5.05 5.21
N VAL A 197 -7.85 4.06 6.02
CA VAL A 197 -6.91 3.21 6.73
C VAL A 197 -7.35 1.76 6.64
N HIS A 198 -6.39 0.86 6.46
CA HIS A 198 -6.60 -0.58 6.47
C HIS A 198 -6.03 -1.15 7.76
N CYS A 199 -6.77 -2.03 8.42
CA CYS A 199 -6.30 -2.83 9.54
C CYS A 199 -6.06 -4.26 9.08
N TRP A 200 -4.94 -4.85 9.48
CA TRP A 200 -4.61 -6.26 9.30
C TRP A 200 -4.39 -6.86 10.70
N ALA A 201 -5.17 -7.87 11.07
CA ALA A 201 -5.09 -8.53 12.36
C ALA A 201 -4.97 -10.06 12.19
N ASP A 202 -4.11 -10.66 13.01
CA ASP A 202 -3.77 -12.08 13.04
C ASP A 202 -3.42 -12.60 14.44
#